data_AF-A0A6F9A7K0-F1
#
_entry.id   AF-A0A6F9A7K0-F1
#
_cell.length_a   1.000
_cell.length_b   1.000
_cell.length_c   1.000
_cell.angle_alpha   90.00
_cell.angle_beta   90.00
_cell.angle_gamma   90.00
#
_symmetry.space_group_name_H-M   'P 1'
#
loop_
_entity.id
_entity.type
_entity.pdbx_description
1 polymer ?
#
loop_
_entity_poly.entity_id
_entity_poly.type
_entity_poly.pdbx_seq_one_letter_code
_entity_poly.pdbx_strand_id
1 'polypeptide(L)'
;MSAFRRSSGVSLLGLCWVLMGLWRLGAACPASCFCSGTRIACVEQERGIMAFPVLQSELEMDNITDIYIANQSSFSSINDKDLHYYRNLTNLTVTNSRLTYVSRLAFQNNLKLQYLGSHGNSEPIQGQVSELHLYNLSSLDNNCKITCSAENIVGENESSVFLDILFPPNISKLSDAYSDHHWCIPFSLSGNPKPELRWLLNGEPVNEGPYIMTMIHDFSEREYHGCLQLDSPTHINNGPYTLLASNKYGQDRKTVYVVVGIVAVAFVGFLLMLVILKFGGNSKFGIKDGNEGIVFGCLLALYSSTP
;
A
#
# COMPACT_ATOMS: atom_id res chain seq x y z
N MET A 1 -43.41 72.03 21.87
CA MET A 1 -42.78 71.06 22.79
C MET A 1 -43.58 69.77 22.74
N SER A 2 -42.88 68.67 22.45
CA SER A 2 -43.22 67.25 22.73
C SER A 2 -44.57 66.67 22.28
N ALA A 3 -44.49 66.00 21.12
CA ALA A 3 -45.01 64.68 20.73
C ALA A 3 -45.68 63.80 21.82
N PHE A 4 -46.59 62.86 21.57
CA PHE A 4 -47.06 62.18 20.36
C PHE A 4 -48.43 61.53 20.68
N ARG A 5 -49.30 61.42 19.67
CA ARG A 5 -50.71 60.97 19.73
C ARG A 5 -50.89 59.50 20.18
N ARG A 6 -51.96 59.25 20.94
CA ARG A 6 -52.55 57.94 21.27
C ARG A 6 -54.02 57.95 20.82
N SER A 7 -54.42 56.99 19.99
CA SER A 7 -55.81 56.64 19.61
C SER A 7 -55.74 55.38 18.73
N SER A 8 -55.94 54.18 19.29
CA SER A 8 -57.19 53.42 19.53
C SER A 8 -57.71 52.65 18.30
N GLY A 9 -57.99 51.35 18.47
CA GLY A 9 -58.79 50.58 17.52
C GLY A 9 -58.45 49.08 17.34
N VAL A 10 -58.74 48.28 18.37
CA VAL A 10 -59.21 46.87 18.42
C VAL A 10 -59.06 45.90 17.23
N SER A 11 -58.63 44.68 17.59
CA SER A 11 -58.83 43.34 16.97
C SER A 11 -57.64 42.74 16.19
N LEU A 12 -56.86 41.94 16.92
CA LEU A 12 -55.69 41.18 16.48
C LEU A 12 -56.07 39.78 15.95
N LEU A 13 -57.11 39.69 15.13
CA LEU A 13 -57.56 38.46 14.49
C LEU A 13 -57.66 38.70 12.99
N GLY A 14 -56.63 38.32 12.22
CA GLY A 14 -56.78 38.22 10.76
C GLY A 14 -55.58 38.54 9.87
N LEU A 15 -54.41 38.96 10.39
CA LEU A 15 -53.32 39.43 9.51
C LEU A 15 -51.91 38.96 9.88
N CYS A 16 -51.75 37.84 10.58
CA CYS A 16 -50.45 37.16 10.74
C CYS A 16 -50.41 35.76 10.10
N TRP A 17 -51.28 35.50 9.13
CA TRP A 17 -51.24 34.27 8.32
C TRP A 17 -50.73 34.51 6.88
N VAL A 18 -50.36 35.74 6.54
CA VAL A 18 -49.88 36.09 5.19
C VAL A 18 -48.35 36.35 5.14
N LEU A 19 -47.67 36.41 6.30
CA LEU A 19 -46.20 36.56 6.38
C LEU A 19 -45.48 35.40 7.08
N MET A 20 -46.13 34.23 7.16
CA MET A 20 -45.49 32.92 7.38
C MET A 20 -45.70 31.98 6.16
N GLY A 21 -46.07 32.55 5.01
CA GLY A 21 -46.38 31.83 3.77
C GLY A 21 -45.31 31.98 2.68
N LEU A 22 -44.08 32.36 3.03
CA LEU A 22 -43.03 32.70 2.06
C LEU A 22 -41.71 31.93 2.25
N TRP A 23 -41.79 30.72 2.81
CA TRP A 23 -40.70 29.74 2.81
C TRP A 23 -41.21 28.35 2.42
N ARG A 24 -41.79 28.22 1.22
CA ARG A 24 -41.97 26.93 0.54
C ARG A 24 -41.67 27.04 -0.94
N LEU A 25 -40.40 27.30 -1.23
CA LEU A 25 -39.78 27.04 -2.53
C LEU A 25 -38.46 26.31 -2.24
N GLY A 26 -38.58 25.07 -1.76
CA GLY A 26 -37.45 24.20 -1.46
C GLY A 26 -37.93 22.76 -1.42
N ALA A 27 -37.28 21.92 -2.24
CA ALA A 27 -37.32 20.46 -2.41
C ALA A 27 -38.38 19.67 -1.62
N ALA A 28 -39.08 18.76 -2.31
CA ALA A 28 -40.01 17.81 -1.73
C ALA A 28 -39.30 16.71 -0.90
N CYS A 29 -38.71 17.11 0.22
CA CYS A 29 -38.03 16.25 1.18
C CYS A 29 -39.04 15.39 1.97
N PRO A 30 -38.71 14.13 2.33
CA PRO A 30 -39.57 13.30 3.16
C PRO A 30 -39.86 13.93 4.53
N ALA A 31 -41.08 13.73 5.04
CA ALA A 31 -41.56 14.42 6.24
C ALA A 31 -40.76 14.15 7.53
N SER A 32 -40.05 13.01 7.61
CA SER A 32 -39.20 12.63 8.75
C SER A 32 -37.70 12.83 8.48
N CYS A 33 -37.35 13.55 7.39
CA CYS A 33 -35.99 13.78 6.97
C CYS A 33 -35.75 15.27 6.69
N PHE A 34 -34.48 15.66 6.76
CA PHE A 34 -33.97 16.96 6.40
C PHE A 34 -33.12 16.83 5.14
N CYS A 35 -33.37 17.68 4.14
CA CYS A 35 -32.64 17.68 2.88
C CYS A 35 -31.92 19.02 2.72
N SER A 36 -30.63 18.99 2.37
CA SER A 36 -29.82 20.18 2.14
C SER A 36 -28.85 19.94 1.00
N GLY A 37 -29.09 20.60 -0.14
CA GLY A 37 -28.26 20.45 -1.34
C GLY A 37 -28.19 19.00 -1.80
N THR A 38 -27.04 18.36 -1.59
CA THR A 38 -26.75 16.97 -1.99
C THR A 38 -26.86 15.96 -0.84
N ARG A 39 -27.40 16.37 0.32
CA ARG A 39 -27.49 15.53 1.52
C ARG A 39 -28.91 15.31 1.98
N ILE A 40 -29.23 14.06 2.34
CA ILE A 40 -30.45 13.66 3.05
C ILE A 40 -30.06 13.18 4.45
N ALA A 41 -30.76 13.65 5.49
CA ALA A 41 -30.53 13.27 6.87
C ALA A 41 -31.86 12.93 7.58
N CYS A 42 -32.00 11.69 8.07
CA CYS A 42 -33.18 11.21 8.80
C CYS A 42 -32.75 10.77 10.21
N VAL A 43 -32.90 11.65 11.21
CA VAL A 43 -32.33 11.48 12.56
C VAL A 43 -33.39 11.44 13.67
N GLU A 44 -34.64 11.79 13.35
CA GLU A 44 -35.69 12.03 14.34
C GLU A 44 -36.49 10.75 14.68
N GLN A 45 -36.72 10.49 15.96
CA GLN A 45 -37.28 9.22 16.46
C GLN A 45 -38.82 9.22 16.58
N GLU A 46 -39.48 10.38 16.72
CA GLU A 46 -40.91 10.43 17.05
C GLU A 46 -41.83 9.89 15.96
N ARG A 47 -41.50 10.13 14.69
CA ARG A 47 -42.25 9.58 13.54
C ARG A 47 -41.48 8.50 12.81
N GLY A 48 -40.14 8.58 12.87
CA GLY A 48 -39.23 7.63 12.25
C GLY A 48 -39.44 7.50 10.73
N ILE A 49 -38.62 6.67 10.10
CA ILE A 49 -38.87 6.14 8.77
C ILE A 49 -39.04 4.62 8.87
N MET A 50 -39.95 4.08 8.06
CA MET A 50 -40.15 2.63 7.89
C MET A 50 -39.60 2.12 6.56
N ALA A 51 -39.29 3.03 5.64
CA ALA A 51 -38.79 2.76 4.30
C ALA A 51 -37.68 3.76 3.94
N PHE A 52 -36.89 3.42 2.92
CA PHE A 52 -35.81 4.28 2.44
C PHE A 52 -36.35 5.64 1.98
N PRO A 53 -35.67 6.78 2.27
CA PRO A 53 -36.14 8.09 1.85
C PRO A 53 -36.13 8.20 0.32
N VAL A 54 -37.21 8.73 -0.26
CA VAL A 54 -37.36 8.92 -1.72
C VAL A 54 -37.76 10.37 -1.98
N LEU A 55 -37.11 11.00 -2.97
CA LEU A 55 -37.48 12.34 -3.44
C LEU A 55 -38.47 12.25 -4.61
N GLN A 56 -39.17 13.35 -4.91
CA GLN A 56 -40.18 13.35 -5.97
C GLN A 56 -39.61 13.34 -7.40
N SER A 57 -38.33 13.68 -7.57
CA SER A 57 -37.68 13.80 -8.87
C SER A 57 -36.43 12.92 -8.95
N GLU A 58 -36.32 12.13 -10.02
CA GLU A 58 -35.12 11.33 -10.30
C GLU A 58 -33.88 12.22 -10.48
N LEU A 59 -34.03 13.42 -11.05
CA LEU A 59 -32.93 14.38 -11.21
C LEU A 59 -32.42 14.91 -9.87
N GLU A 60 -33.30 15.03 -8.86
CA GLU A 60 -32.90 15.42 -7.52
C GLU A 60 -32.18 14.26 -6.81
N MET A 61 -32.69 13.03 -6.94
CA MET A 61 -32.05 11.84 -6.38
C MET A 61 -30.68 11.58 -6.99
N ASP A 62 -30.50 11.83 -8.29
CA ASP A 62 -29.21 11.68 -8.96
C ASP A 62 -28.15 12.67 -8.44
N ASN A 63 -28.56 13.82 -7.91
CA ASN A 63 -27.67 14.84 -7.33
C ASN A 63 -27.28 14.58 -5.86
N ILE A 64 -27.86 13.58 -5.21
CA ILE A 64 -27.56 13.28 -3.80
C ILE A 64 -26.26 12.47 -3.71
N THR A 65 -25.33 12.94 -2.89
CA THR A 65 -24.03 12.31 -2.61
C THR A 65 -23.98 11.67 -1.22
N ASP A 66 -24.79 12.16 -0.29
CA ASP A 66 -24.73 11.78 1.12
C ASP A 66 -26.11 11.47 1.72
N ILE A 67 -26.29 10.27 2.25
CA ILE A 67 -27.49 9.87 2.98
C ILE A 67 -27.09 9.41 4.38
N TYR A 68 -27.69 10.04 5.39
CA TYR A 68 -27.43 9.77 6.81
C TYR A 68 -28.73 9.39 7.52
N ILE A 69 -28.84 8.14 7.95
CA ILE A 69 -29.99 7.59 8.66
C ILE A 69 -29.52 7.20 10.05
N ALA A 70 -30.10 7.82 11.08
CA ALA A 70 -29.69 7.56 12.46
C ALA A 70 -30.89 7.49 13.40
N ASN A 71 -30.79 6.65 14.43
CA ASN A 71 -31.80 6.52 15.49
C ASN A 71 -33.20 6.14 14.97
N GLN A 72 -33.28 5.44 13.84
CA GLN A 72 -34.54 5.04 13.21
C GLN A 72 -34.92 3.61 13.64
N SER A 73 -35.74 3.48 14.69
CA SER A 73 -36.09 2.18 15.27
C SER A 73 -36.99 1.29 14.39
N SER A 74 -37.80 1.90 13.52
CA SER A 74 -38.71 1.19 12.60
C SER A 74 -38.09 0.90 11.23
N PHE A 75 -36.89 1.40 10.96
CA PHE A 75 -36.18 1.19 9.70
C PHE A 75 -35.47 -0.16 9.73
N SER A 76 -35.99 -1.14 9.00
CA SER A 76 -35.58 -2.54 9.11
C SER A 76 -34.99 -3.15 7.85
N SER A 77 -35.19 -2.56 6.68
CA SER A 77 -34.73 -3.12 5.42
C SER A 77 -34.34 -2.09 4.36
N ILE A 78 -33.38 -2.47 3.50
CA ILE A 78 -33.04 -1.78 2.24
C ILE A 78 -33.20 -2.79 1.10
N ASN A 79 -34.02 -2.47 0.10
CA ASN A 79 -34.37 -3.33 -1.03
C ASN A 79 -33.65 -2.92 -2.33
N ASP A 80 -33.73 -3.76 -3.36
CA ASP A 80 -33.06 -3.56 -4.65
C ASP A 80 -33.42 -2.26 -5.38
N LYS A 81 -34.57 -1.67 -5.05
CA LYS A 81 -35.09 -0.46 -5.70
C LYS A 81 -34.78 0.82 -4.94
N ASP A 82 -34.38 0.71 -3.66
CA ASP A 82 -34.29 1.85 -2.76
C ASP A 82 -33.15 2.82 -3.14
N LEU A 83 -32.06 2.26 -3.68
CA LEU A 83 -30.87 3.00 -4.10
C LEU A 83 -30.77 3.20 -5.62
N HIS A 84 -31.72 2.64 -6.38
CA HIS A 84 -31.68 2.57 -7.85
C HIS A 84 -31.51 3.94 -8.53
N TYR A 85 -32.13 4.98 -7.97
CA TYR A 85 -32.13 6.33 -8.55
C TYR A 85 -31.07 7.27 -7.96
N TYR A 86 -30.29 6.82 -6.96
CA TYR A 86 -29.29 7.63 -6.27
C TYR A 86 -27.88 7.46 -6.87
N ARG A 87 -27.72 7.57 -8.19
CA ARG A 87 -26.55 7.02 -8.91
C ARG A 87 -25.21 7.68 -8.54
N ASN A 88 -25.20 8.92 -8.09
CA ASN A 88 -23.99 9.63 -7.63
C ASN A 88 -23.76 9.55 -6.10
N LEU A 89 -24.52 8.72 -5.39
CA LEU A 89 -24.35 8.53 -3.96
C LEU A 89 -22.96 7.96 -3.64
N THR A 90 -22.23 8.66 -2.77
CA THR A 90 -20.88 8.26 -2.33
C THR A 90 -20.88 7.76 -0.89
N ASN A 91 -21.72 8.34 -0.03
CA ASN A 91 -21.76 8.06 1.39
C ASN A 91 -23.17 7.66 1.84
N LEU A 92 -23.31 6.43 2.34
CA LEU A 92 -24.52 5.95 3.00
C LEU A 92 -24.17 5.49 4.41
N THR A 93 -24.74 6.16 5.42
CA THR A 93 -24.54 5.80 6.82
C THR A 93 -25.88 5.45 7.45
N VAL A 94 -25.97 4.27 8.05
CA VAL A 94 -27.15 3.81 8.79
C VAL A 94 -26.73 3.35 10.17
N THR A 95 -27.02 4.13 11.20
CA THR A 95 -26.55 3.88 12.58
C THR A 95 -27.69 3.89 13.58
N ASN A 96 -27.57 3.13 14.66
CA ASN A 96 -28.58 3.08 15.73
C ASN A 96 -30.01 2.82 15.22
N SER A 97 -30.13 1.95 14.21
CA SER A 97 -31.39 1.54 13.55
C SER A 97 -31.56 0.03 13.62
N ARG A 98 -32.79 -0.47 13.52
CA ARG A 98 -33.07 -1.92 13.52
C ARG A 98 -32.93 -2.54 12.13
N LEU A 99 -31.94 -2.13 11.36
CA LEU A 99 -31.71 -2.62 10.01
C LEU A 99 -31.31 -4.10 10.06
N THR A 100 -32.18 -4.98 9.60
CA THR A 100 -32.01 -6.46 9.64
C THR A 100 -31.79 -7.07 8.26
N TYR A 101 -32.17 -6.36 7.19
CA TYR A 101 -32.09 -6.86 5.82
C TYR A 101 -31.55 -5.80 4.86
N VAL A 102 -30.56 -6.16 4.04
CA VAL A 102 -30.09 -5.32 2.92
C VAL A 102 -29.97 -6.21 1.71
N SER A 103 -30.67 -5.84 0.65
CA SER A 103 -30.73 -6.64 -0.57
C SER A 103 -29.44 -6.54 -1.37
N ARG A 104 -29.02 -7.67 -1.95
CA ARG A 104 -27.74 -7.81 -2.68
C ARG A 104 -27.66 -6.91 -3.92
N LEU A 105 -28.80 -6.60 -4.55
CA LEU A 105 -28.82 -5.81 -5.78
C LEU A 105 -29.09 -4.32 -5.52
N ALA A 106 -29.28 -3.92 -4.26
CA ALA A 106 -29.55 -2.53 -3.90
C ALA A 106 -28.44 -1.57 -4.40
N PHE A 107 -27.19 -2.00 -4.41
CA PHE A 107 -26.05 -1.15 -4.77
C PHE A 107 -25.60 -1.24 -6.23
N GLN A 108 -26.33 -1.97 -7.09
CA GLN A 108 -25.91 -2.20 -8.48
C GLN A 108 -25.65 -0.91 -9.27
N ASN A 109 -26.35 0.17 -8.92
CA ASN A 109 -26.27 1.45 -9.63
C ASN A 109 -25.46 2.53 -8.89
N ASN A 110 -24.84 2.21 -7.75
CA ASN A 110 -24.10 3.15 -6.91
C ASN A 110 -22.64 2.71 -6.80
N LEU A 111 -21.97 2.57 -7.96
CA LEU A 111 -20.62 2.03 -8.13
C LEU A 111 -19.51 2.84 -7.41
N LYS A 112 -19.85 4.00 -6.84
CA LYS A 112 -18.94 4.92 -6.13
C LYS A 112 -19.08 4.88 -4.61
N LEU A 113 -19.95 4.04 -4.05
CA LEU A 113 -20.18 3.98 -2.61
C LEU A 113 -18.95 3.42 -1.90
N GLN A 114 -18.31 4.21 -1.04
CA GLN A 114 -16.99 3.88 -0.44
C GLN A 114 -17.08 3.36 1.00
N TYR A 115 -18.22 3.50 1.68
CA TYR A 115 -18.35 3.19 3.11
C TYR A 115 -19.77 2.77 3.50
N LEU A 116 -19.92 1.62 4.16
CA LEU A 116 -21.15 1.22 4.86
C LEU A 116 -20.84 1.10 6.36
N GLY A 117 -21.22 2.13 7.13
CA GLY A 117 -21.09 2.10 8.58
C GLY A 117 -22.38 1.58 9.23
N SER A 118 -22.42 0.31 9.60
CA SER A 118 -23.46 -0.24 10.49
C SER A 118 -22.85 -0.50 11.86
N HIS A 119 -23.06 0.43 12.80
CA HIS A 119 -22.62 0.28 14.18
C HIS A 119 -23.84 -0.09 15.05
N GLY A 120 -23.78 -1.23 15.75
CA GLY A 120 -24.75 -1.59 16.80
C GLY A 120 -25.82 -2.65 16.50
N ASN A 121 -25.60 -3.61 15.58
CA ASN A 121 -26.52 -4.75 15.41
C ASN A 121 -25.96 -6.04 16.03
N SER A 122 -26.71 -6.60 16.96
CA SER A 122 -26.46 -7.89 17.61
C SER A 122 -26.80 -9.05 16.67
N GLU A 123 -25.86 -10.00 16.59
CA GLU A 123 -25.85 -11.29 15.87
C GLU A 123 -25.32 -11.29 14.42
N PRO A 124 -24.50 -12.30 14.06
CA PRO A 124 -23.80 -12.35 12.78
C PRO A 124 -24.80 -12.63 11.66
N ILE A 125 -24.86 -11.72 10.70
CA ILE A 125 -25.71 -11.86 9.53
C ILE A 125 -25.21 -13.06 8.73
N GLN A 126 -26.01 -14.13 8.70
CA GLN A 126 -25.77 -15.31 7.89
C GLN A 126 -25.84 -14.93 6.41
N GLY A 127 -24.68 -14.58 5.83
CA GLY A 127 -24.55 -14.20 4.42
C GLY A 127 -23.92 -12.83 4.12
N GLN A 128 -23.44 -12.07 5.12
CA GLN A 128 -22.67 -10.85 4.85
C GLN A 128 -21.23 -11.19 4.45
N VAL A 129 -20.91 -11.00 3.17
CA VAL A 129 -19.53 -10.93 2.68
C VAL A 129 -19.18 -9.45 2.55
N SER A 130 -18.32 -8.95 3.45
CA SER A 130 -17.71 -7.63 3.29
C SER A 130 -16.50 -7.77 2.38
N GLU A 131 -16.57 -7.23 1.17
CA GLU A 131 -15.47 -7.27 0.20
C GLU A 131 -14.60 -6.01 0.31
N LEU A 132 -13.30 -6.20 0.52
CA LEU A 132 -12.30 -5.13 0.49
C LEU A 132 -11.62 -5.11 -0.88
N HIS A 133 -11.87 -4.05 -1.66
CA HIS A 133 -11.21 -3.82 -2.95
C HIS A 133 -10.04 -2.85 -2.77
N LEU A 134 -8.84 -3.27 -3.16
CA LEU A 134 -7.62 -2.48 -3.06
C LEU A 134 -7.18 -2.01 -4.45
N TYR A 135 -6.83 -0.73 -4.57
CA TYR A 135 -6.44 -0.10 -5.83
C TYR A 135 -5.05 0.51 -5.72
N ASN A 136 -4.37 0.68 -6.87
CA ASN A 136 -3.04 1.29 -6.96
C ASN A 136 -1.96 0.56 -6.13
N LEU A 137 -2.06 -0.76 -6.04
CA LEU A 137 -1.06 -1.60 -5.38
C LEU A 137 0.25 -1.60 -6.17
N SER A 138 1.36 -1.63 -5.43
CA SER A 138 2.72 -1.69 -5.96
C SER A 138 3.42 -2.99 -5.57
N SER A 139 4.61 -3.25 -6.15
CA SER A 139 5.44 -4.38 -5.72
C SER A 139 5.85 -4.32 -4.25
N LEU A 140 5.90 -3.11 -3.66
CA LEU A 140 6.23 -2.89 -2.26
C LEU A 140 5.10 -3.32 -1.31
N ASP A 141 3.90 -3.56 -1.82
CA ASP A 141 2.76 -4.01 -1.02
C ASP A 141 2.70 -5.55 -0.92
N ASN A 142 3.53 -6.27 -1.67
CA ASN A 142 3.53 -7.74 -1.71
C ASN A 142 4.00 -8.35 -0.38
N ASN A 143 3.27 -9.31 0.19
CA ASN A 143 3.43 -9.83 1.55
C ASN A 143 3.09 -8.82 2.66
N CYS A 144 2.40 -7.71 2.37
CA CYS A 144 1.80 -6.90 3.43
C CYS A 144 0.66 -7.66 4.10
N LYS A 145 0.63 -7.65 5.44
CA LYS A 145 -0.43 -8.23 6.26
C LYS A 145 -1.60 -7.25 6.35
N ILE A 146 -2.77 -7.69 5.92
CA ILE A 146 -4.04 -6.98 6.11
C ILE A 146 -4.78 -7.68 7.23
N THR A 147 -5.31 -6.92 8.18
CA THR A 147 -6.14 -7.42 9.27
C THR A 147 -7.53 -6.80 9.16
N CYS A 148 -8.55 -7.66 9.18
CA CYS A 148 -9.93 -7.28 9.40
C CYS A 148 -10.23 -7.49 10.89
N SER A 149 -10.55 -6.42 11.61
CA SER A 149 -10.99 -6.48 13.00
C SER A 149 -12.49 -6.25 13.07
N ALA A 150 -13.16 -7.03 13.92
CA ALA A 150 -14.56 -6.89 14.28
C ALA A 150 -14.68 -6.75 15.80
N GLU A 151 -15.29 -5.66 16.26
CA GLU A 151 -15.45 -5.36 17.68
C GLU A 151 -16.93 -5.34 18.07
N ASN A 152 -17.25 -5.85 19.26
CA ASN A 152 -18.56 -5.73 19.89
C ASN A 152 -18.44 -5.44 21.40
N ILE A 153 -19.58 -5.31 22.09
CA ILE A 153 -19.62 -4.99 23.53
C ILE A 153 -18.96 -6.04 24.44
N VAL A 154 -18.68 -7.23 23.92
CA VAL A 154 -18.06 -8.37 24.63
C VAL A 154 -16.56 -8.46 24.35
N GLY A 155 -16.09 -7.96 23.19
CA GLY A 155 -14.67 -7.95 22.83
C GLY A 155 -14.39 -7.76 21.34
N GLU A 156 -13.12 -7.90 20.98
CA GLU A 156 -12.59 -7.76 19.63
C GLU A 156 -12.15 -9.12 19.06
N ASN A 157 -12.36 -9.33 17.75
CA ASN A 157 -11.84 -10.48 17.02
C ASN A 157 -11.21 -10.03 15.71
N GLU A 158 -10.06 -10.60 15.37
CA GLU A 158 -9.29 -10.23 14.18
C GLU A 158 -9.04 -11.44 13.27
N SER A 159 -9.06 -11.20 11.97
CA SER A 159 -8.59 -12.14 10.95
C SER A 159 -7.64 -11.44 10.01
N SER A 160 -6.56 -12.11 9.62
CA SER A 160 -5.54 -11.51 8.76
C SER A 160 -5.19 -12.34 7.54
N VAL A 161 -4.78 -11.67 6.46
CA VAL A 161 -4.30 -12.27 5.21
C VAL A 161 -3.07 -11.52 4.71
N PHE A 162 -2.19 -12.20 3.98
CA PHE A 162 -1.06 -11.57 3.30
C PHE A 162 -1.41 -11.32 1.83
N LEU A 163 -1.05 -10.14 1.32
CA LEU A 163 -1.22 -9.82 -0.10
C LEU A 163 -0.24 -10.61 -0.97
N ASP A 164 -0.73 -11.18 -2.07
CA ASP A 164 0.09 -11.80 -3.13
C ASP A 164 -0.03 -10.98 -4.42
N ILE A 165 0.88 -10.02 -4.57
CA ILE A 165 0.93 -9.10 -5.71
C ILE A 165 1.98 -9.61 -6.69
N LEU A 166 1.57 -9.72 -7.95
CA LEU A 166 2.39 -10.27 -9.02
C LEU A 166 2.99 -9.14 -9.86
N PHE A 167 4.30 -9.19 -10.09
CA PHE A 167 5.06 -8.11 -10.74
C PHE A 167 6.32 -8.63 -11.44
N PRO A 168 6.84 -7.91 -12.45
CA PRO A 168 8.08 -8.29 -13.15
C PRO A 168 9.31 -8.23 -12.22
N PRO A 169 10.38 -8.96 -12.56
CA PRO A 169 11.63 -8.88 -11.81
C PRO A 169 12.28 -7.49 -11.90
N ASN A 170 13.01 -7.12 -10.85
CA ASN A 170 13.84 -5.91 -10.81
C ASN A 170 15.17 -6.20 -10.08
N ILE A 171 16.28 -6.01 -10.78
CA ILE A 171 17.64 -6.24 -10.26
C ILE A 171 18.14 -4.97 -9.57
N SER A 172 17.86 -4.87 -8.28
CA SER A 172 18.27 -3.75 -7.43
C SER A 172 19.80 -3.64 -7.33
N LYS A 173 20.50 -4.77 -7.16
CA LYS A 173 21.96 -4.80 -7.00
C LYS A 173 22.62 -5.85 -7.90
N LEU A 174 23.73 -5.43 -8.51
CA LEU A 174 24.72 -6.30 -9.13
C LEU A 174 26.07 -5.57 -8.99
N SER A 175 27.03 -6.18 -8.31
CA SER A 175 28.31 -5.52 -8.00
C SER A 175 29.52 -6.41 -8.28
N ASP A 176 30.71 -5.83 -8.12
CA ASP A 176 31.98 -6.50 -8.36
C ASP A 176 32.14 -7.78 -7.53
N ALA A 177 32.95 -8.70 -8.06
CA ALA A 177 33.26 -9.93 -7.38
C ALA A 177 34.17 -9.71 -6.19
N TYR A 178 33.95 -10.47 -5.12
CA TYR A 178 34.88 -10.56 -3.99
C TYR A 178 35.27 -12.02 -3.75
N SER A 179 36.41 -12.19 -3.09
CA SER A 179 36.94 -13.50 -2.70
C SER A 179 36.86 -13.64 -1.19
N ASP A 180 36.25 -14.72 -0.74
CA ASP A 180 36.36 -15.22 0.64
C ASP A 180 36.81 -16.69 0.56
N HIS A 181 35.90 -17.66 0.65
CA HIS A 181 36.19 -19.08 0.38
C HIS A 181 36.07 -19.45 -1.11
N HIS A 182 35.10 -18.86 -1.80
CA HIS A 182 34.93 -18.94 -3.25
C HIS A 182 34.80 -17.51 -3.80
N TRP A 183 34.96 -17.34 -5.11
CA TRP A 183 34.66 -16.07 -5.75
C TRP A 183 33.15 -15.88 -5.86
N CYS A 184 32.68 -14.68 -5.55
CA CYS A 184 31.27 -14.38 -5.39
C CYS A 184 30.93 -13.10 -6.15
N ILE A 185 30.05 -13.17 -7.14
CA ILE A 185 29.45 -12.00 -7.80
C ILE A 185 28.06 -11.78 -7.18
N PRO A 186 27.92 -10.84 -6.22
CA PRO A 186 26.68 -10.71 -5.47
C PRO A 186 25.61 -9.94 -6.25
N PHE A 187 24.36 -10.37 -6.09
CA PHE A 187 23.19 -9.70 -6.64
C PHE A 187 22.05 -9.64 -5.62
N SER A 188 21.18 -8.66 -5.82
CA SER A 188 19.88 -8.55 -5.16
C SER A 188 18.83 -8.26 -6.21
N LEU A 189 17.69 -8.95 -6.13
CA LEU A 189 16.57 -8.71 -7.03
C LEU A 189 15.23 -9.01 -6.37
N SER A 190 14.20 -8.27 -6.76
CA SER A 190 12.81 -8.58 -6.42
C SER A 190 12.10 -9.21 -7.61
N GLY A 191 10.99 -9.90 -7.35
CA GLY A 191 10.11 -10.45 -8.39
C GLY A 191 9.13 -11.48 -7.83
N ASN A 192 7.88 -11.39 -8.25
CA ASN A 192 6.84 -12.34 -7.89
C ASN A 192 5.96 -12.68 -9.11
N PRO A 193 5.91 -13.93 -9.60
CA PRO A 193 6.55 -15.15 -9.09
C PRO A 193 8.08 -15.09 -9.12
N LYS A 194 8.70 -15.98 -8.35
CA LYS A 194 10.16 -16.16 -8.29
C LYS A 194 10.75 -16.18 -9.71
N PRO A 195 11.66 -15.25 -10.04
CA PRO A 195 12.24 -15.17 -11.38
C PRO A 195 13.18 -16.35 -11.69
N GLU A 196 13.21 -16.77 -12.95
CA GLU A 196 14.28 -17.61 -13.50
C GLU A 196 15.51 -16.74 -13.76
N LEU A 197 16.68 -17.21 -13.34
CA LEU A 197 17.95 -16.50 -13.47
C LEU A 197 18.82 -17.17 -14.52
N ARG A 198 19.44 -16.37 -15.40
CA ARG A 198 20.42 -16.84 -16.40
C ARG A 198 21.58 -15.86 -16.47
N TRP A 199 22.78 -16.39 -16.66
CA TRP A 199 24.00 -15.59 -16.75
C TRP A 199 24.59 -15.64 -18.15
N LEU A 200 25.11 -14.50 -18.61
CA LEU A 200 25.95 -14.41 -19.80
C LEU A 200 27.33 -13.89 -19.41
N LEU A 201 28.38 -14.48 -19.98
CA LEU A 201 29.76 -13.99 -19.92
C LEU A 201 30.17 -13.60 -21.33
N ASN A 202 30.57 -12.34 -21.55
CA ASN A 202 30.90 -11.82 -22.88
C ASN A 202 29.75 -11.98 -23.91
N GLY A 203 28.50 -12.02 -23.44
CA GLY A 203 27.32 -12.24 -24.27
C GLY A 203 26.96 -13.71 -24.51
N GLU A 204 27.83 -14.65 -24.13
CA GLU A 204 27.59 -16.08 -24.28
C GLU A 204 27.00 -16.70 -22.99
N PRO A 205 26.09 -17.68 -23.07
CA PRO A 205 25.54 -18.33 -21.89
C PRO A 205 26.60 -18.96 -21.00
N VAL A 206 26.53 -18.67 -19.69
CA VAL A 206 27.34 -19.35 -18.69
C VAL A 206 26.73 -20.72 -18.42
N ASN A 207 27.53 -21.77 -18.59
CA ASN A 207 27.13 -23.13 -18.25
C ASN A 207 27.33 -23.36 -16.75
N GLU A 208 26.24 -23.31 -15.99
CA GLU A 208 26.28 -23.64 -14.57
C GLU A 208 26.54 -25.14 -14.35
N GLY A 209 27.26 -25.45 -13.29
CA GLY A 209 27.74 -26.79 -12.94
C GLY A 209 28.43 -26.80 -11.57
N PRO A 210 29.33 -27.76 -11.29
CA PRO A 210 29.96 -27.88 -9.98
C PRO A 210 30.92 -26.74 -9.64
N TYR A 211 31.45 -26.04 -10.64
CA TYR A 211 32.44 -24.96 -10.44
C TYR A 211 31.84 -23.55 -10.57
N ILE A 212 30.72 -23.40 -11.26
CA ILE A 212 30.03 -22.12 -11.43
C ILE A 212 28.55 -22.36 -11.16
N MET A 213 28.00 -21.73 -10.12
CA MET A 213 26.60 -21.94 -9.76
C MET A 213 25.98 -20.70 -9.11
N THR A 214 24.71 -20.47 -9.42
CA THR A 214 23.92 -19.41 -8.81
C THR A 214 23.36 -19.89 -7.47
N MET A 215 23.75 -19.20 -6.40
CA MET A 215 23.31 -19.49 -5.03
C MET A 215 22.46 -18.35 -4.50
N ILE A 216 21.24 -18.64 -4.09
CA ILE A 216 20.41 -17.71 -3.31
C ILE A 216 20.62 -18.05 -1.84
N HIS A 217 21.16 -17.10 -1.07
CA HIS A 217 21.50 -17.29 0.33
C HIS A 217 20.38 -16.86 1.27
N ASP A 218 19.67 -15.79 0.90
CA ASP A 218 18.68 -15.16 1.77
C ASP A 218 17.52 -14.57 0.97
N PHE A 219 16.38 -14.45 1.64
CA PHE A 219 15.23 -13.69 1.18
C PHE A 219 14.83 -12.72 2.29
N SER A 220 15.33 -11.48 2.20
CA SER A 220 15.12 -10.43 3.18
C SER A 220 14.60 -9.18 2.48
N GLU A 221 13.90 -8.31 3.20
CA GLU A 221 13.43 -7.02 2.65
C GLU A 221 12.65 -7.13 1.31
N ARG A 222 12.00 -8.30 1.07
CA ARG A 222 11.25 -8.63 -0.15
C ARG A 222 12.12 -8.80 -1.42
N GLU A 223 13.41 -9.05 -1.23
CA GLU A 223 14.37 -9.32 -2.29
C GLU A 223 15.07 -10.68 -2.08
N TYR A 224 15.45 -11.31 -3.18
CA TYR A 224 16.36 -12.45 -3.19
C TYR A 224 17.79 -11.93 -3.19
N HIS A 225 18.58 -12.35 -2.20
CA HIS A 225 20.00 -12.04 -2.10
C HIS A 225 20.81 -13.29 -2.39
N GLY A 226 21.73 -13.19 -3.34
CA GLY A 226 22.49 -14.33 -3.80
C GLY A 226 23.77 -13.93 -4.49
N CYS A 227 24.44 -14.93 -5.05
CA CYS A 227 25.62 -14.73 -5.86
C CYS A 227 25.80 -15.78 -6.95
N LEU A 228 26.48 -15.39 -8.03
CA LEU A 228 27.12 -16.36 -8.90
C LEU A 228 28.45 -16.74 -8.25
N GLN A 229 28.55 -17.98 -7.78
CA GLN A 229 29.77 -18.51 -7.19
C GLN A 229 30.67 -19.09 -8.28
N LEU A 230 31.97 -18.85 -8.15
CA LEU A 230 33.01 -19.45 -8.98
C LEU A 230 34.06 -20.09 -8.08
N ASP A 231 34.24 -21.39 -8.24
CA ASP A 231 35.31 -22.14 -7.60
C ASP A 231 36.58 -22.10 -8.48
N SER A 232 37.68 -21.68 -7.87
CA SER A 232 39.01 -21.66 -8.47
C SER A 232 39.06 -21.07 -9.90
N PRO A 233 38.50 -19.86 -10.14
CA PRO A 233 38.42 -19.29 -11.48
C PRO A 233 39.78 -18.86 -12.01
N THR A 234 39.90 -18.87 -13.34
CA THR A 234 41.11 -18.41 -14.05
C THR A 234 40.81 -17.17 -14.89
N HIS A 235 41.81 -16.68 -15.62
CA HIS A 235 41.67 -15.49 -16.47
C HIS A 235 40.56 -15.60 -17.53
N ILE A 236 40.14 -16.82 -17.90
CA ILE A 236 39.04 -17.05 -18.86
C ILE A 236 37.67 -16.66 -18.29
N ASN A 237 37.56 -16.59 -16.95
CA ASN A 237 36.34 -16.21 -16.25
C ASN A 237 36.25 -14.68 -16.06
N ASN A 238 37.17 -13.90 -16.61
CA ASN A 238 37.15 -12.45 -16.52
C ASN A 238 36.36 -11.85 -17.69
N GLY A 239 35.61 -10.78 -17.41
CA GLY A 239 34.87 -10.05 -18.43
C GLY A 239 33.54 -9.48 -17.93
N PRO A 240 32.74 -8.87 -18.83
CA PRO A 240 31.36 -8.47 -18.56
C PRO A 240 30.46 -9.69 -18.29
N TYR A 241 29.91 -9.75 -17.08
CA TYR A 241 28.83 -10.65 -16.70
C TYR A 241 27.49 -9.94 -16.79
N THR A 242 26.51 -10.54 -17.44
CA THR A 242 25.12 -10.07 -17.49
C THR A 242 24.21 -11.05 -16.76
N LEU A 243 23.51 -10.58 -15.74
CA LEU A 243 22.41 -11.30 -15.10
C LEU A 243 21.11 -10.99 -15.83
N LEU A 244 20.40 -12.03 -16.26
CA LEU A 244 19.05 -11.98 -16.82
C LEU A 244 18.08 -12.59 -15.81
N ALA A 245 17.09 -11.82 -15.38
CA ALA A 245 16.02 -12.28 -14.51
C ALA A 245 14.68 -12.19 -15.23
N SER A 246 13.92 -13.28 -15.32
CA SER A 246 12.64 -13.31 -16.05
C SER A 246 11.54 -14.05 -15.32
N ASN A 247 10.30 -13.54 -15.42
CA ASN A 247 9.08 -14.26 -15.05
C ASN A 247 7.97 -13.98 -16.08
N LYS A 248 6.76 -14.52 -15.86
CA LYS A 248 5.63 -14.33 -16.78
C LYS A 248 5.15 -12.87 -16.95
N TYR A 249 5.61 -11.95 -16.11
CA TYR A 249 5.22 -10.53 -16.14
C TYR A 249 6.29 -9.63 -16.75
N GLY A 250 7.50 -10.12 -17.00
CA GLY A 250 8.54 -9.36 -17.66
C GLY A 250 9.94 -9.89 -17.39
N GLN A 251 10.92 -9.09 -17.77
CA GLN A 251 12.33 -9.41 -17.65
C GLN A 251 13.12 -8.15 -17.30
N ASP A 252 14.19 -8.34 -16.53
CA ASP A 252 15.20 -7.32 -16.27
C ASP A 252 16.61 -7.87 -16.51
N ARG A 253 17.57 -6.98 -16.80
CA ARG A 253 18.96 -7.34 -17.02
C ARG A 253 19.93 -6.29 -16.53
N LYS A 254 21.06 -6.73 -15.97
CA LYS A 254 22.13 -5.85 -15.49
C LYS A 254 23.49 -6.47 -15.78
N THR A 255 24.47 -5.62 -16.10
CA THR A 255 25.82 -6.05 -16.48
C THR A 255 26.87 -5.44 -15.55
N VAL A 256 27.86 -6.21 -15.15
CA VAL A 256 29.02 -5.78 -14.35
C VAL A 256 30.31 -6.36 -14.93
N TYR A 257 31.41 -5.61 -14.86
CA TYR A 257 32.71 -6.11 -15.32
C TYR A 257 33.45 -6.77 -14.17
N VAL A 258 33.80 -8.05 -14.32
CA VAL A 258 34.34 -8.86 -13.24
C VAL A 258 35.75 -9.32 -13.55
N VAL A 259 36.62 -9.20 -12.55
CA VAL A 259 37.98 -9.76 -12.54
C VAL A 259 38.10 -10.66 -11.33
N VAL A 260 38.47 -11.92 -11.55
CA VAL A 260 38.60 -12.97 -10.53
C VAL A 260 39.95 -13.69 -10.62
N GLY A 261 40.21 -14.56 -9.64
CA GLY A 261 41.43 -15.37 -9.56
C GLY A 261 42.67 -14.55 -9.25
N ILE A 262 43.84 -15.09 -9.62
CA ILE A 262 45.15 -14.49 -9.32
C ILE A 262 45.31 -13.08 -9.87
N VAL A 263 44.67 -12.77 -11.00
CA VAL A 263 44.74 -11.45 -11.64
C VAL A 263 44.12 -10.38 -10.74
N ALA A 264 42.97 -10.68 -10.13
CA ALA A 264 42.32 -9.76 -9.21
C ALA A 264 43.15 -9.53 -7.94
N VAL A 265 43.68 -10.60 -7.34
CA VAL A 265 44.50 -10.51 -6.12
C VAL A 265 45.79 -9.72 -6.37
N ALA A 266 46.49 -10.00 -7.48
CA ALA A 266 47.71 -9.29 -7.85
C ALA A 266 47.44 -7.81 -8.14
N PHE A 267 46.33 -7.48 -8.80
CA PHE A 267 45.95 -6.11 -9.10
C PHE A 267 45.63 -5.31 -7.84
N VAL A 268 44.86 -5.89 -6.90
CA VAL A 268 44.56 -5.27 -5.60
C VAL A 268 45.84 -5.07 -4.79
N GLY A 269 46.73 -6.06 -4.74
CA GLY A 269 48.03 -5.95 -4.08
C GLY A 269 48.92 -4.86 -4.68
N PHE A 270 48.99 -4.78 -6.01
CA PHE A 270 49.75 -3.74 -6.71
C PHE A 270 49.19 -2.33 -6.43
N LEU A 271 47.86 -2.17 -6.48
CA LEU A 271 47.22 -0.90 -6.14
C LEU A 271 47.49 -0.51 -4.69
N LEU A 272 47.37 -1.43 -3.74
CA LEU A 272 47.66 -1.18 -2.33
C LEU A 272 49.12 -0.74 -2.13
N MET A 273 50.07 -1.40 -2.81
CA MET A 273 51.48 -1.01 -2.80
C MET A 273 51.68 0.41 -3.34
N LEU A 274 51.02 0.79 -4.42
CA LEU A 274 51.08 2.16 -4.95
C LEU A 274 50.49 3.19 -3.97
N VAL A 275 49.40 2.87 -3.28
CA VAL A 275 48.84 3.72 -2.23
C VAL A 275 49.84 3.88 -1.09
N ILE A 276 50.43 2.78 -0.60
CA ILE A 276 51.45 2.82 0.46
C ILE A 276 52.66 3.65 0.02
N LEU A 277 53.15 3.51 -1.21
CA LEU A 277 54.27 4.33 -1.71
C LEU A 277 53.90 5.82 -1.82
N LYS A 278 52.67 6.13 -2.23
CA LYS A 278 52.20 7.52 -2.41
C LYS A 278 51.92 8.24 -1.10
N PHE A 279 51.45 7.54 -0.07
CA PHE A 279 51.14 8.13 1.25
C PHE A 279 52.24 7.89 2.30
N GLY A 280 53.01 6.81 2.17
CA GLY A 280 54.19 6.54 2.99
C GLY A 280 55.34 7.52 2.72
N GLY A 281 55.42 8.09 1.51
CA GLY A 281 56.45 9.09 1.14
C GLY A 281 56.26 10.49 1.75
N ASN A 282 55.04 10.84 2.22
CA ASN A 282 54.74 12.15 2.82
C ASN A 282 54.66 12.11 4.36
N SER A 283 55.00 10.97 4.95
CA SER A 283 54.97 10.76 6.39
C SER A 283 56.30 11.18 7.01
N LYS A 284 56.40 12.42 7.52
CA LYS A 284 57.29 12.72 8.66
C LYS A 284 56.74 12.02 9.92
N PHE A 285 56.66 10.70 9.90
CA PHE A 285 56.42 9.90 11.10
C PHE A 285 57.79 9.58 11.70
N GLY A 286 58.23 10.43 12.62
CA GLY A 286 59.31 10.10 13.51
C GLY A 286 58.91 8.87 14.32
N ILE A 287 59.72 7.81 14.22
CA ILE A 287 59.61 6.63 15.09
C ILE A 287 59.84 7.12 16.53
N LYS A 288 58.76 7.25 17.30
CA LYS A 288 58.82 7.25 18.75
C LYS A 288 57.65 6.44 19.29
N ASP A 289 58.06 5.44 20.06
CA ASP A 289 57.32 4.60 20.98
C ASP A 289 56.52 3.42 20.38
N GLY A 290 56.97 2.23 20.80
CA GLY A 290 56.54 0.93 20.31
C GLY A 290 55.13 0.59 20.74
N ASN A 291 54.22 0.56 19.77
CA ASN A 291 53.15 -0.45 19.69
C ASN A 291 52.39 -0.46 18.36
N GLU A 292 52.60 0.52 17.47
CA GLU A 292 51.85 0.58 16.19
C GLU A 292 52.52 -0.16 15.02
N GLY A 293 53.82 -0.46 15.08
CA GLY A 293 54.52 -1.24 14.05
C GLY A 293 54.08 -2.71 13.96
N ILE A 294 53.42 -3.22 15.00
CA ILE A 294 52.94 -4.61 15.07
C ILE A 294 51.64 -4.79 14.27
N VAL A 295 50.84 -3.73 14.11
CA VAL A 295 49.55 -3.79 13.39
C VAL A 295 49.77 -3.95 11.89
N PHE A 296 50.74 -3.24 11.31
CA PHE A 296 51.10 -3.37 9.89
C PHE A 296 51.85 -4.68 9.59
N GLY A 297 52.69 -5.15 10.52
CA GLY A 297 53.37 -6.45 10.40
C GLY A 297 52.41 -7.65 10.45
N CYS A 298 51.37 -7.59 11.29
CA CYS A 298 50.36 -8.66 11.37
C CYS A 298 49.47 -8.74 10.12
N LEU A 299 49.15 -7.60 9.48
CA LEU A 299 48.35 -7.61 8.24
C LEU A 299 49.07 -8.30 7.07
N LEU A 300 50.39 -8.12 6.97
CA LEU A 300 51.23 -8.77 5.95
C LEU A 300 51.39 -10.29 6.21
N ALA A 301 51.50 -10.71 7.47
CA ALA A 301 51.62 -12.12 7.85
C ALA A 301 50.31 -12.92 7.67
N LEU A 302 49.15 -12.26 7.78
CA LEU A 302 47.85 -12.89 7.48
C LEU A 302 47.63 -13.07 5.97
N TYR A 303 48.24 -12.22 5.12
CA TYR A 303 48.09 -12.30 3.66
C TYR A 303 49.01 -13.37 3.02
N SER A 304 50.13 -13.73 3.66
CA SER A 304 51.06 -14.76 3.16
C SER A 304 50.72 -16.20 3.58
N SER A 305 49.64 -16.38 4.34
CA SER A 305 49.34 -17.64 5.06
C SER A 305 47.99 -18.25 4.70
N THR A 306 47.39 -17.87 3.57
CA THR A 306 46.25 -18.60 3.00
C THR A 306 46.77 -19.48 1.85
N PRO A 307 46.50 -20.80 1.89
CA PRO A 307 47.09 -21.78 0.96
C PRO A 307 46.62 -21.63 -0.48
#